data_AF-A0A8T4SUS7-F1
#
_entry.id   AF-A0A8T4SUS7-F1
#
_cell.length_a   1.000
_cell.length_b   1.000
_cell.length_c   1.000
_cell.angle_alpha   90.00
_cell.angle_beta   90.00
_cell.angle_gamma   90.00
#
_symmetry.space_group_name_H-M   'P 1'
#
loop_
_entity.id
_entity.type
_entity.pdbx_description
1 polymer ?
#
loop_
_entity_poly.entity_id
_entity_poly.type
_entity_poly.pdbx_seq_one_letter_code
_entity_poly.pdbx_strand_id
1 'polypeptide(L)'
;MRRLFLLFGLSMILVLSGCVQINEPVYCTADAKACPDGTYVGRDANNNCQFYSCSQPRQCTEEVKNCPGASAVGRDPYNNCEFYPCPTMQACTKELKSCPGNTMVSRNPSNNCEFYDCPPTTKITKIKCESQNGIVVLNPGAGVMCPQGKVMIGTVTMGIESGICCR
;
A
#
# COMPACT_ATOMS: atom_id res chain seq x y z
N MET A 1 -16.69 -69.07 -32.47
CA MET A 1 -15.94 -67.95 -33.09
C MET A 1 -16.81 -66.88 -33.74
N ARG A 2 -17.76 -67.19 -34.64
CA ARG A 2 -18.59 -66.21 -35.37
C ARG A 2 -19.42 -65.24 -34.49
N ARG A 3 -19.98 -65.70 -33.36
CA ARG A 3 -20.72 -64.85 -32.41
C ARG A 3 -19.81 -63.94 -31.56
N LEU A 4 -18.55 -64.35 -31.35
CA LEU A 4 -17.57 -63.56 -30.60
C LEU A 4 -17.09 -62.37 -31.45
N PHE A 5 -16.81 -62.59 -32.73
CA PHE A 5 -16.49 -61.50 -33.68
C PHE A 5 -17.63 -60.49 -33.85
N LEU A 6 -18.89 -60.93 -33.81
CA LEU A 6 -20.05 -60.02 -33.86
C LEU A 6 -20.16 -59.15 -32.60
N LEU A 7 -19.90 -59.70 -31.42
CA LEU A 7 -19.95 -58.94 -30.15
C LEU A 7 -18.77 -57.96 -30.01
N PHE A 8 -17.56 -58.36 -30.42
CA PHE A 8 -16.41 -57.45 -30.47
C PHE A 8 -16.58 -56.35 -31.52
N GLY A 9 -17.18 -56.65 -32.67
CA GLY A 9 -17.52 -55.66 -33.70
C GLY A 9 -18.59 -54.67 -33.26
N LEU A 10 -19.67 -55.13 -32.62
CA LEU A 10 -20.73 -54.26 -32.09
C LEU A 10 -20.21 -53.35 -30.96
N SER A 11 -19.31 -53.88 -30.12
CA SER A 11 -18.62 -53.12 -29.07
C SER A 11 -17.75 -52.00 -29.67
N MET A 12 -16.92 -52.29 -30.68
CA MET A 12 -16.10 -51.29 -31.38
C MET A 12 -16.94 -50.20 -32.07
N ILE A 13 -18.09 -50.56 -32.65
CA ILE A 13 -19.03 -49.61 -33.26
C ILE A 13 -19.68 -48.69 -32.19
N LEU A 14 -19.96 -49.20 -30.99
CA LEU A 14 -20.44 -48.39 -29.87
C LEU A 14 -19.37 -47.43 -29.33
N VAL A 15 -18.08 -47.81 -29.33
CA VAL A 15 -16.98 -46.91 -28.92
C VAL A 15 -16.73 -45.80 -29.95
N LEU A 16 -16.93 -46.08 -31.25
CA LEU A 16 -16.85 -45.09 -32.33
C LEU A 16 -18.10 -44.20 -32.43
N SER A 17 -19.19 -44.56 -31.74
CA SER A 17 -20.41 -43.74 -31.63
C SER A 17 -20.37 -42.78 -30.43
N GLY A 18 -19.19 -42.57 -29.82
CA GLY A 18 -18.99 -41.46 -28.88
C GLY A 18 -19.35 -40.16 -29.58
N CYS A 19 -20.31 -39.42 -29.03
CA CYS A 19 -20.79 -38.16 -29.60
C CYS A 19 -19.61 -37.21 -29.82
N VAL A 20 -19.21 -37.02 -31.08
CA VAL A 20 -18.38 -35.88 -31.47
C VAL A 20 -19.23 -34.64 -31.18
N GLN A 21 -18.93 -33.92 -30.09
CA GLN A 21 -19.51 -32.61 -29.84
C GLN A 21 -18.91 -31.65 -30.87
N ILE A 22 -19.61 -31.51 -32.00
CA ILE A 22 -19.36 -30.44 -32.95
C ILE A 22 -19.85 -29.17 -32.26
N ASN A 23 -18.95 -28.44 -31.59
CA ASN A 23 -19.25 -27.11 -31.09
C ASN A 23 -19.41 -26.20 -32.31
N GLU A 24 -20.62 -26.14 -32.86
CA GLU A 24 -20.94 -25.14 -33.87
C GLU A 24 -20.72 -23.74 -33.26
N PRO A 25 -20.05 -22.83 -33.98
CA PRO A 25 -19.87 -21.47 -33.49
C PRO A 25 -21.24 -20.81 -33.30
N VAL A 26 -21.54 -20.44 -32.05
CA VAL A 26 -22.77 -19.70 -31.72
C VAL A 26 -22.59 -18.25 -32.14
N TYR A 27 -23.43 -17.79 -33.07
CA TYR A 27 -23.46 -16.41 -33.51
C TYR A 27 -24.57 -15.63 -32.80
N CYS A 28 -24.20 -14.55 -32.12
CA CYS A 28 -25.13 -13.62 -31.49
C CYS A 28 -25.25 -12.33 -32.31
N THR A 29 -26.33 -11.59 -32.13
CA THR A 29 -26.47 -10.24 -32.68
C THR A 29 -25.45 -9.29 -32.02
N ALA A 30 -24.96 -8.30 -32.79
CA ALA A 30 -23.94 -7.35 -32.35
C ALA A 30 -24.53 -6.10 -31.67
N ASP A 31 -25.58 -6.27 -30.88
CA ASP A 31 -26.22 -5.21 -30.10
C ASP A 31 -25.59 -5.05 -28.72
N ALA A 32 -25.72 -3.84 -28.18
CA ALA A 32 -25.12 -3.42 -26.92
C ALA A 32 -26.19 -2.97 -25.93
N LYS A 33 -26.04 -3.36 -24.65
CA LYS A 33 -26.89 -2.92 -23.55
C LYS A 33 -26.15 -1.89 -22.71
N ALA A 34 -26.79 -0.75 -22.48
CA ALA A 34 -26.28 0.27 -21.57
C ALA A 34 -26.33 -0.21 -20.11
N CYS A 35 -25.26 0.07 -19.37
CA CYS A 35 -25.12 -0.20 -17.95
C CYS A 35 -25.32 1.08 -17.12
N PRO A 36 -25.70 0.97 -15.83
CA PRO A 36 -25.92 2.14 -14.97
C PRO A 36 -24.70 3.05 -14.80
N ASP A 37 -23.49 2.52 -15.00
CA ASP A 37 -22.22 3.25 -14.98
C ASP A 37 -21.91 3.99 -16.30
N GLY A 38 -22.85 3.97 -17.27
CA GLY A 38 -22.70 4.59 -18.59
C GLY A 38 -21.95 3.74 -19.60
N THR A 39 -21.51 2.54 -19.23
CA THR A 39 -20.80 1.61 -20.12
C THR A 39 -21.77 0.75 -20.93
N TYR A 40 -21.23 -0.10 -21.82
CA TYR A 40 -22.03 -0.98 -22.67
C TYR A 40 -21.50 -2.40 -22.63
N VAL A 41 -22.42 -3.38 -22.59
CA VAL A 41 -22.11 -4.81 -22.64
C VAL A 41 -22.73 -5.47 -23.88
N GLY A 42 -22.00 -6.40 -24.49
CA GLY A 42 -22.47 -7.23 -25.59
C GLY A 42 -23.12 -8.54 -25.14
N ARG A 43 -23.37 -9.44 -26.08
CA ARG A 43 -23.95 -10.76 -25.82
C ARG A 43 -22.88 -11.83 -25.56
N ASP A 44 -23.20 -12.75 -24.65
CA ASP A 44 -22.38 -13.91 -24.29
C ASP A 44 -22.81 -15.14 -25.10
N ALA A 45 -21.95 -15.56 -26.03
CA ALA A 45 -22.16 -16.74 -26.86
C ALA A 45 -22.25 -18.05 -26.05
N ASN A 46 -21.66 -18.08 -24.84
CA ASN A 46 -21.70 -19.25 -23.96
C ASN A 46 -22.93 -19.29 -23.06
N ASN A 47 -23.71 -18.21 -23.04
CA ASN A 47 -24.90 -18.06 -22.20
C ASN A 47 -26.12 -17.69 -23.03
N ASN A 48 -26.40 -18.48 -24.07
CA ASN A 48 -27.58 -18.34 -24.93
C ASN A 48 -27.79 -16.91 -25.48
N CYS A 49 -26.70 -16.24 -25.82
CA CYS A 49 -26.69 -14.85 -26.30
C CYS A 49 -27.34 -13.85 -25.35
N GLN A 50 -27.38 -14.13 -24.04
CA GLN A 50 -27.76 -13.15 -23.02
C GLN A 50 -26.70 -12.05 -22.92
N PHE A 51 -27.09 -10.85 -22.49
CA PHE A 51 -26.11 -9.79 -22.23
C PHE A 51 -25.18 -10.20 -21.07
N TYR A 52 -23.89 -9.87 -21.18
CA TYR A 52 -22.99 -9.94 -20.03
C TYR A 52 -23.54 -9.11 -18.87
N SER A 53 -23.25 -9.53 -17.63
CA SER A 53 -23.59 -8.68 -16.50
C SER A 53 -22.71 -7.43 -16.52
N CYS A 54 -23.28 -6.29 -16.13
CA CYS A 54 -22.55 -5.02 -16.03
C CYS A 54 -21.38 -5.07 -15.01
N SER A 55 -21.36 -6.10 -14.16
CA SER A 55 -20.35 -6.29 -13.10
C SER A 55 -19.28 -7.32 -13.47
N GLN A 56 -19.23 -7.81 -14.72
CA GLN A 56 -18.15 -8.70 -15.13
C GLN A 56 -16.81 -7.96 -15.22
N PRO A 57 -15.69 -8.61 -14.84
CA PRO A 57 -14.37 -8.02 -14.99
C PRO A 57 -14.09 -7.77 -16.47
N ARG A 58 -13.79 -6.52 -16.80
CA ARG A 58 -13.41 -6.11 -18.15
C ARG A 58 -11.98 -6.53 -18.46
N GLN A 59 -11.70 -6.73 -19.76
CA GLN A 59 -10.33 -6.87 -20.27
C GLN A 59 -9.73 -5.46 -20.36
N CYS A 60 -8.88 -5.10 -19.40
CA CYS A 60 -8.16 -3.83 -19.40
C CYS A 60 -6.76 -4.01 -19.98
N THR A 61 -6.15 -2.91 -20.42
CA THR A 61 -4.73 -2.91 -20.76
C THR A 61 -3.89 -3.06 -19.48
N GLU A 62 -2.70 -3.66 -19.61
CA GLU A 62 -1.81 -3.97 -18.49
C GLU A 62 -0.91 -2.80 -18.06
N GLU A 63 -1.18 -1.59 -18.55
CA GLU A 63 -0.36 -0.44 -18.17
C GLU A 63 -0.54 -0.05 -16.70
N VAL A 64 0.49 0.60 -16.16
CA VAL A 64 0.52 1.05 -14.78
C VAL A 64 0.61 2.57 -14.71
N LYS A 65 -0.04 3.16 -13.71
CA LYS A 65 0.12 4.56 -13.33
C LYS A 65 1.09 4.65 -12.17
N ASN A 66 2.17 5.40 -12.36
CA ASN A 66 3.13 5.68 -11.30
C ASN A 66 2.46 6.54 -10.22
N CYS A 67 2.65 6.13 -8.97
CA CYS A 67 2.20 6.85 -7.79
C CYS A 67 3.38 7.56 -7.11
N PRO A 68 3.12 8.60 -6.30
CA PRO A 68 4.14 9.16 -5.41
C PRO A 68 4.76 8.06 -4.54
N GLY A 69 6.09 8.02 -4.42
CA GLY A 69 6.81 7.10 -3.52
C GLY A 69 7.14 5.73 -4.07
N ALA A 70 7.50 5.68 -5.35
CA ALA A 70 7.99 4.48 -6.02
C ALA A 70 7.01 3.30 -6.05
N SER A 71 5.71 3.56 -5.91
CA SER A 71 4.64 2.58 -6.12
C SER A 71 3.96 2.79 -7.48
N ALA A 72 3.21 1.79 -7.95
CA ALA A 72 2.44 1.87 -9.17
C ALA A 72 1.11 1.11 -9.02
N VAL A 73 0.08 1.54 -9.76
CA VAL A 73 -1.27 0.97 -9.73
C VAL A 73 -1.73 0.59 -11.13
N GLY A 74 -2.44 -0.53 -11.25
CA GLY A 74 -3.06 -0.98 -12.51
C GLY A 74 -4.49 -0.46 -12.68
N ARG A 75 -5.15 -0.95 -13.73
CA ARG A 75 -6.57 -0.66 -14.03
C ARG A 75 -7.52 -1.56 -13.23
N ASP A 76 -8.66 -1.01 -12.82
CA ASP A 76 -9.74 -1.71 -12.15
C ASP A 76 -10.74 -2.26 -13.19
N PRO A 77 -10.81 -3.59 -13.39
CA PRO A 77 -11.70 -4.19 -14.38
C PRO A 77 -13.19 -4.00 -14.06
N TYR A 78 -13.53 -3.63 -12.84
CA TYR A 78 -14.91 -3.39 -12.41
C TYR A 78 -15.32 -1.92 -12.50
N ASN A 79 -14.36 -0.99 -12.50
CA ASN A 79 -14.60 0.45 -12.56
C ASN A 79 -14.19 1.05 -13.91
N ASN A 80 -14.78 0.54 -14.99
CA ASN A 80 -14.52 1.01 -16.36
C ASN A 80 -13.04 1.11 -16.75
N CYS A 81 -12.20 0.21 -16.22
CA CYS A 81 -10.76 0.21 -16.41
C CYS A 81 -10.05 1.47 -15.89
N GLU A 82 -10.66 2.27 -15.01
CA GLU A 82 -9.99 3.37 -14.31
C GLU A 82 -8.83 2.86 -13.45
N PHE A 83 -7.79 3.68 -13.23
CA PHE A 83 -6.68 3.29 -12.35
C PHE A 83 -7.15 3.16 -10.89
N TYR A 84 -6.66 2.14 -10.19
CA TYR A 84 -6.82 2.07 -8.73
C TYR A 84 -6.28 3.34 -8.06
N PRO A 85 -6.87 3.78 -6.93
CA PRO A 85 -6.31 4.89 -6.17
C PRO A 85 -4.91 4.56 -5.68
N CYS A 86 -4.01 5.56 -5.69
CA CYS A 86 -2.68 5.38 -5.14
C CYS A 86 -2.73 5.03 -3.65
N PRO A 87 -1.87 4.10 -3.16
CA PRO A 87 -1.81 3.79 -1.74
C PRO A 87 -1.51 5.04 -0.92
N THR A 88 -2.27 5.25 0.15
CA THR A 88 -2.09 6.39 1.08
C THR A 88 -0.89 6.21 2.01
N MET A 89 -0.44 4.96 2.21
CA MET A 89 0.81 4.67 2.91
C MET A 89 1.94 4.56 1.90
N GLN A 90 2.48 5.72 1.55
CA GLN A 90 3.71 5.83 0.77
C GLN A 90 4.82 5.08 1.53
N ALA A 91 5.26 3.92 1.01
CA ALA A 91 6.34 3.16 1.62
C ALA A 91 7.66 3.90 1.36
N CYS A 92 8.00 4.84 2.23
CA CYS A 92 9.28 5.52 2.15
C CYS A 92 10.42 4.55 2.47
N THR A 93 11.57 4.83 1.89
CA THR A 93 12.81 4.16 2.25
C THR A 93 13.14 4.45 3.73
N LYS A 94 13.72 3.47 4.43
CA LYS A 94 13.84 3.46 5.90
C LYS A 94 15.08 4.21 6.41
N GLU A 95 15.80 4.93 5.55
CA GLU A 95 16.94 5.70 6.00
C GLU A 95 16.53 6.84 6.93
N LEU A 96 17.49 7.21 7.76
CA LEU A 96 17.36 8.26 8.75
C LEU A 96 18.33 9.38 8.39
N LYS A 97 17.88 10.63 8.53
CA LYS A 97 18.73 11.82 8.40
C LYS A 97 19.18 12.25 9.79
N SER A 98 20.48 12.40 9.97
CA SER A 98 21.05 12.95 11.20
C SER A 98 20.73 14.44 11.32
N CYS A 99 20.34 14.85 12.52
CA CYS A 99 20.04 16.23 12.88
C CYS A 99 21.04 16.77 13.92
N PRO A 100 21.19 18.10 14.03
CA PRO A 100 21.93 18.71 15.13
C PRO A 100 21.36 18.28 16.51
N GLY A 101 22.23 18.07 17.50
CA GLY A 101 21.81 17.55 18.82
C GLY A 101 21.70 16.03 18.90
N ASN A 102 22.32 15.29 17.98
CA ASN A 102 22.35 13.82 17.91
C ASN A 102 20.96 13.16 17.81
N THR A 103 20.00 13.86 17.20
CA THR A 103 18.68 13.31 16.87
C THR A 103 18.64 12.81 15.43
N MET A 104 17.64 12.01 15.08
CA MET A 104 17.44 11.49 13.72
C MET A 104 15.99 11.65 13.31
N VAL A 105 15.76 11.92 12.02
CA VAL A 105 14.42 12.05 11.44
C VAL A 105 14.25 11.08 10.26
N SER A 106 13.04 10.54 10.11
CA SER A 106 12.67 9.67 8.99
C SER A 106 12.00 10.46 7.87
N ARG A 107 11.64 9.77 6.78
CA ARG A 107 10.85 10.32 5.69
C ARG A 107 9.38 10.43 6.06
N ASN A 108 8.71 11.45 5.53
CA ASN A 108 7.29 11.75 5.71
C ASN A 108 6.47 11.17 4.54
N PRO A 109 5.66 10.12 4.76
CA PRO A 109 4.80 9.52 3.73
C PRO A 109 3.73 10.45 3.17
N SER A 110 3.46 11.58 3.83
CA SER A 110 2.46 12.57 3.42
C SER A 110 3.06 13.74 2.64
N ASN A 111 4.39 13.84 2.56
CA ASN A 111 5.09 14.93 1.87
C ASN A 111 6.12 14.37 0.87
N ASN A 112 5.65 13.53 -0.05
CA ASN A 112 6.47 12.92 -1.10
C ASN A 112 7.76 12.25 -0.57
N CYS A 113 7.69 11.65 0.62
CA CYS A 113 8.84 11.06 1.31
C CYS A 113 10.01 12.01 1.58
N GLU A 114 9.81 13.32 1.63
CA GLU A 114 10.80 14.26 2.17
C GLU A 114 11.08 13.96 3.66
N PHE A 115 12.28 14.25 4.16
CA PHE A 115 12.58 14.09 5.59
C PHE A 115 11.73 15.05 6.43
N TYR A 116 11.30 14.61 7.62
CA TYR A 116 10.75 15.54 8.61
C TYR A 116 11.77 16.63 8.96
N ASP A 117 11.28 17.81 9.35
CA ASP A 117 12.14 18.87 9.86
C ASP A 117 12.89 18.41 11.12
N CYS A 118 14.15 18.83 11.25
CA CYS A 118 14.90 18.56 12.46
C CYS A 118 14.24 19.28 13.65
N PRO A 119 14.14 18.63 14.81
CA PRO A 119 13.67 19.31 16.00
C PRO A 119 14.59 20.51 16.30
N PRO A 120 14.03 21.62 16.82
CA PRO A 120 14.85 22.76 17.20
C PRO A 120 15.90 22.29 18.21
N THR A 121 17.16 22.65 17.96
CA THR A 121 18.18 22.51 19.00
C THR A 121 17.81 23.50 20.07
N THR A 122 17.22 23.01 21.16
CA THR A 122 17.15 23.76 22.41
C THR A 122 18.58 24.09 22.78
N LYS A 123 19.00 25.30 22.40
CA LYS A 123 20.28 25.85 22.81
C LYS A 123 20.26 25.73 24.32
N ILE A 124 21.23 25.01 24.87
CA ILE A 124 21.51 25.02 26.30
C ILE A 124 21.93 26.46 26.59
N THR A 125 20.96 27.34 26.78
CA THR A 125 21.20 28.70 27.22
C THR A 125 21.84 28.55 28.57
N LYS A 126 23.08 29.01 28.71
CA LYS A 126 23.79 29.10 29.98
C LYS A 126 23.03 30.09 30.86
N ILE A 127 21.91 29.67 31.43
CA ILE A 127 21.16 30.41 32.43
C ILE A 127 21.98 30.22 33.70
N LYS A 128 22.44 31.34 34.26
CA LYS A 128 23.24 31.37 35.47
C LYS A 128 22.36 30.89 36.63
N CYS A 129 22.56 29.66 37.11
CA CYS A 129 22.01 29.27 38.41
C CYS A 129 22.60 30.24 39.44
N GLU A 130 21.75 30.99 40.16
CA GLU A 130 22.18 31.71 41.36
C GLU A 130 22.63 30.63 42.37
N SER A 131 23.90 30.31 42.53
CA SER A 131 24.96 31.19 43.00
C SER A 131 26.37 30.84 42.49
N GLN A 132 26.54 29.88 41.56
CA GLN A 132 27.87 29.42 41.13
C GLN A 132 27.79 28.87 39.71
N ASN A 133 28.54 29.46 38.75
CA ASN A 133 28.75 29.05 37.34
C ASN A 133 28.38 27.58 36.99
N GLY A 134 27.09 27.27 36.95
CA GLY A 134 26.54 25.93 36.77
C GLY A 134 25.79 25.81 35.45
N ILE A 135 25.58 24.57 34.99
CA ILE A 135 24.82 24.28 33.78
C ILE A 135 23.41 23.88 34.18
N VAL A 136 22.40 24.53 33.60
CA VAL A 136 21.00 24.13 33.71
C VAL A 136 20.68 23.08 32.65
N VAL A 137 20.06 21.97 33.07
CA VAL A 137 19.49 20.96 32.18
C VAL A 137 17.97 21.00 32.33
N LEU A 138 17.26 21.51 31.32
CA LEU A 138 15.79 21.59 31.29
C LEU A 138 15.21 20.34 30.61
N ASN A 139 14.10 19.81 31.13
CA ASN A 139 13.30 18.71 30.55
C ASN A 139 14.12 17.47 30.08
N PRO A 140 14.74 16.69 30.99
CA PRO A 140 15.75 15.73 30.58
C PRO A 140 15.21 14.34 30.22
N GLY A 141 13.89 14.12 30.25
CA GLY A 141 13.32 12.77 30.19
C GLY A 141 13.58 11.96 31.48
N ALA A 142 13.12 10.72 31.51
CA ALA A 142 13.24 9.85 32.68
C ALA A 142 14.68 9.37 32.88
N GLY A 143 15.31 9.75 34.02
CA GLY A 143 16.64 9.26 34.42
C GLY A 143 17.74 10.33 34.49
N VAL A 144 17.45 11.51 35.04
CA VAL A 144 18.36 12.65 34.99
C VAL A 144 19.64 12.43 35.82
N MET A 145 20.78 12.44 35.14
CA MET A 145 22.13 12.50 35.71
C MET A 145 22.88 13.69 35.12
N CYS A 146 23.76 14.31 35.90
CA CYS A 146 24.62 15.38 35.37
C CYS A 146 25.57 14.86 34.29
N PRO A 147 25.98 15.70 33.31
CA PRO A 147 27.00 15.34 32.34
C PRO A 147 28.27 14.82 33.02
N GLN A 148 29.02 13.95 32.35
CA GLN A 148 30.15 13.22 32.93
C GLN A 148 31.10 14.11 33.74
N GLY A 149 31.26 13.79 35.02
CA GLY A 149 32.13 14.50 35.97
C GLY A 149 31.48 15.67 36.71
N LYS A 150 30.18 15.94 36.51
CA LYS A 150 29.44 16.99 37.22
C LYS A 150 28.47 16.39 38.25
N VAL A 151 28.14 17.17 39.29
CA VAL A 151 27.24 16.73 40.38
C VAL A 151 25.99 17.62 40.41
N MET A 152 24.85 17.02 40.76
CA MET A 152 23.61 17.78 40.95
C MET A 152 23.76 18.70 42.17
N ILE A 153 23.62 20.00 41.95
CA ILE A 153 23.71 21.03 42.99
C ILE A 153 22.38 21.70 43.31
N GLY A 154 21.31 21.38 42.55
CA GLY A 154 19.97 21.88 42.83
C GLY A 154 19.00 21.59 41.71
N THR A 155 17.77 22.06 41.88
CA THR A 155 16.73 22.10 40.84
C THR A 155 16.41 23.55 40.49
N VAL A 156 15.96 23.79 39.26
CA VAL A 156 15.48 25.12 38.83
C VAL A 156 14.07 24.98 38.30
N THR A 157 13.23 25.97 38.60
CA THR A 157 11.87 26.06 38.06
C THR A 157 11.78 27.37 37.30
N MET A 158 11.46 27.30 36.01
CA MET A 158 11.34 28.45 35.13
C MET A 158 9.96 28.44 34.48
N GLY A 159 9.01 29.15 35.09
CA GLY A 159 7.62 29.11 34.64
C GLY A 159 7.03 27.72 34.80
N ILE A 160 6.61 27.09 33.69
CA ILE A 160 6.03 25.73 33.67
C ILE A 160 7.07 24.61 33.54
N GLU A 161 8.36 24.94 33.40
CA GLU A 161 9.42 23.96 33.21
C GLU A 161 10.24 23.73 34.48
N SER A 162 10.56 22.46 34.76
CA SER A 162 11.46 22.04 35.84
C SER A 162 12.77 21.49 35.25
N GLY A 163 13.90 21.78 35.88
CA GLY A 163 15.22 21.29 35.48
C GLY A 163 16.16 21.05 36.67
N ILE A 164 17.34 20.50 36.40
CA ILE A 164 18.41 20.32 37.39
C ILE A 164 19.59 21.25 37.12
N CYS A 165 20.29 21.68 38.17
CA CYS A 165 21.52 22.43 38.07
C CYS A 165 22.71 21.52 38.38
N CYS A 166 23.72 21.53 37.51
CA CYS A 166 24.92 20.69 37.60
C CYS A 166 26.19 21.55 37.70
N ARG A 167 27.07 21.23 38.66
CA ARG A 167 28.41 21.83 38.77
C ARG A 167 29.48 20.85 38.37
#